data_AF-A0A0F2QZ71-F1
#
_entry.id   AF-A0A0F2QZ71-F1
#
_cell.length_a   1.000
_cell.length_b   1.000
_cell.length_c   1.000
_cell.angle_alpha   90.00
_cell.angle_beta   90.00
_cell.angle_gamma   90.00
#
_symmetry.space_group_name_H-M   'P 1'
#
loop_
_entity.id
_entity.type
_entity.pdbx_description
1 polymer ?
#
loop_
_entity_poly.entity_id
_entity_poly.type
_entity_poly.pdbx_seq_one_letter_code
_entity_poly.pdbx_strand_id
1 'polypeptide(L)'
;MKINPNDAVPASSTTGTKTRIDPAAPSFANVLEKTFVTPQASPTTRSLVVQSIARPAALSAATQLFQGTTRTLDAMETYQRLLADGTQSLRAVEPAVRHLQKELADLASLMPTVPDGNPAKEIALQTMVTAATEITRFEEGAYVA
;
A
#
# COMPACT_ATOMS: atom_id res chain seq x y z
N MET A 1 -19.03 9.67 32.28
CA MET A 1 -20.14 8.69 32.10
C MET A 1 -19.74 7.41 32.81
N LYS A 2 -20.57 6.86 33.70
CA LYS A 2 -20.33 5.61 34.43
C LYS A 2 -21.29 4.56 33.85
N ILE A 3 -20.75 3.50 33.24
CA ILE A 3 -21.54 2.39 32.69
C ILE A 3 -21.71 1.37 33.82
N ASN A 4 -22.95 1.03 34.17
CA ASN A 4 -23.24 0.07 35.23
C ASN A 4 -23.15 -1.37 34.70
N PRO A 5 -22.50 -2.30 35.41
CA PRO A 5 -22.35 -3.70 34.98
C PRO A 5 -23.62 -4.55 35.11
N ASN A 6 -24.73 -3.98 35.59
CA ASN A 6 -26.04 -4.63 35.69
C ASN A 6 -27.02 -4.19 34.59
N ASP A 7 -26.56 -3.45 33.59
CA ASP A 7 -27.41 -3.05 32.49
C ASP A 7 -27.67 -4.27 31.58
N ALA A 8 -28.93 -4.71 31.55
CA ALA A 8 -29.34 -5.91 30.82
C ALA A 8 -29.27 -5.65 29.31
N VAL A 9 -28.44 -6.44 28.62
CA VAL A 9 -28.32 -6.41 27.15
C VAL A 9 -29.61 -6.94 26.54
N PRO A 10 -30.28 -6.23 25.61
CA PRO A 10 -31.46 -6.77 24.95
C PRO A 10 -31.09 -8.00 24.11
N ALA A 11 -31.73 -9.12 24.43
CA ALA A 11 -31.58 -10.40 23.75
C ALA A 11 -31.93 -10.27 22.26
N SER A 12 -31.09 -10.85 21.40
CA SER A 12 -31.39 -11.05 19.98
C SER A 12 -32.61 -11.97 19.83
N SER A 13 -33.73 -11.40 19.39
CA SER A 13 -34.92 -12.16 19.02
C SER A 13 -34.66 -12.93 17.73
N THR A 14 -34.36 -14.22 17.89
CA THR A 14 -34.55 -15.25 16.86
C THR A 14 -35.91 -15.91 17.06
N THR A 15 -36.54 -16.28 15.94
CA THR A 15 -37.70 -17.18 15.76
C THR A 15 -39.12 -16.59 15.91
N GLY A 16 -39.93 -16.80 14.87
CA GLY A 16 -41.37 -16.50 14.86
C GLY A 16 -42.01 -16.31 13.48
N THR A 17 -41.71 -17.16 12.50
CA THR A 17 -42.42 -17.21 11.20
C THR A 17 -43.89 -17.59 11.40
N LYS A 18 -44.81 -16.66 11.11
CA LYS A 18 -46.24 -16.96 10.93
C LYS A 18 -46.55 -16.96 9.43
N THR A 19 -46.27 -18.08 8.76
CA THR A 19 -46.61 -18.27 7.35
C THR A 19 -48.06 -18.73 7.23
N ARG A 20 -48.89 -17.83 6.72
CA ARG A 20 -50.22 -18.08 6.16
C ARG A 20 -50.09 -19.10 5.03
N ILE A 21 -50.77 -20.24 5.16
CA ILE A 21 -50.86 -21.28 4.13
C ILE A 21 -52.01 -20.87 3.19
N ASP A 22 -51.65 -20.43 1.98
CA ASP A 22 -52.52 -20.47 0.80
C ASP A 22 -51.91 -21.51 -0.18
N PRO A 23 -52.73 -22.25 -0.94
CA PRO A 23 -52.35 -23.52 -1.57
C PRO A 23 -51.73 -23.34 -2.95
N ALA A 24 -51.04 -24.39 -3.41
CA ALA A 24 -50.35 -24.56 -4.71
C ALA A 24 -48.86 -24.18 -4.75
N ALA A 25 -48.06 -24.79 -3.86
CA ALA A 25 -46.65 -25.05 -4.18
C ALA A 25 -46.55 -26.28 -5.11
N PRO A 26 -45.86 -26.23 -6.26
CA PRO A 26 -45.57 -27.43 -7.03
C PRO A 26 -44.68 -28.35 -6.19
N SER A 27 -45.05 -29.61 -6.07
CA SER A 27 -44.26 -30.63 -5.37
C SER A 27 -42.83 -30.65 -5.93
N PHE A 28 -41.83 -30.78 -5.05
CA PHE A 28 -40.41 -30.87 -5.42
C PHE A 28 -40.15 -31.93 -6.52
N ALA A 29 -40.99 -32.96 -6.59
CA ALA A 29 -41.01 -33.94 -7.67
C ALA A 29 -41.18 -33.31 -9.08
N ASN A 30 -42.05 -32.30 -9.23
CA ASN A 30 -42.23 -31.57 -10.50
C ASN A 30 -41.01 -30.71 -10.90
N VAL A 31 -40.19 -30.31 -9.91
CA VAL A 31 -38.94 -29.55 -10.18
C VAL A 31 -37.86 -30.50 -10.69
N LEU A 32 -37.76 -31.71 -10.13
CA LEU A 32 -36.81 -32.71 -10.57
C LEU A 32 -37.14 -33.24 -11.97
N GLU A 33 -38.41 -33.49 -12.28
CA GLU A 33 -38.81 -34.00 -13.58
C GLU A 33 -38.50 -33.02 -14.73
N LYS A 34 -38.59 -31.70 -14.46
CA LYS A 34 -38.21 -30.65 -15.42
C LYS A 34 -36.72 -30.57 -15.72
N THR A 35 -35.85 -31.18 -14.92
CA THR A 35 -34.39 -31.16 -15.16
C THR A 35 -33.89 -32.33 -16.00
N PHE A 36 -34.67 -33.42 -16.16
CA PHE A 36 -34.22 -34.61 -16.89
C PHE A 36 -34.59 -34.62 -18.37
N VAL A 37 -35.49 -33.73 -18.83
CA VAL A 37 -35.94 -33.69 -20.23
C VAL A 37 -35.79 -32.27 -20.79
N THR A 38 -34.56 -31.79 -20.97
CA THR A 38 -34.30 -30.70 -21.91
C THR A 38 -32.92 -30.87 -22.54
N PRO A 39 -32.84 -31.24 -23.83
CA PRO A 39 -31.58 -31.27 -24.55
C PRO A 39 -31.14 -29.85 -24.95
N GLN A 40 -29.91 -29.52 -24.58
CA GLN A 40 -28.96 -28.68 -25.33
C GLN A 40 -29.47 -27.33 -25.87
N ALA A 41 -29.30 -26.28 -25.05
CA ALA A 41 -29.15 -24.92 -25.54
C ALA A 41 -27.70 -24.45 -25.32
N SER A 42 -27.10 -23.93 -26.39
CA SER A 42 -25.69 -23.52 -26.54
C SER A 42 -25.12 -22.71 -25.37
N PRO A 43 -23.83 -22.86 -25.02
CA PRO A 43 -23.22 -22.06 -23.97
C PRO A 43 -23.02 -20.63 -24.46
N THR A 44 -23.99 -19.74 -24.20
CA THR A 44 -23.69 -18.32 -24.12
C THR A 44 -22.97 -18.08 -22.81
N THR A 45 -21.64 -18.17 -22.83
CA THR A 45 -20.76 -17.65 -21.78
C THR A 45 -21.06 -16.17 -21.59
N ARG A 46 -21.91 -15.84 -20.62
CA ARG A 46 -21.94 -14.49 -20.03
C ARG A 46 -20.63 -14.32 -19.27
N SER A 47 -19.66 -13.71 -19.94
CA SER A 47 -18.44 -13.21 -19.31
C SER A 47 -18.85 -12.24 -18.21
N LEU A 48 -18.66 -12.66 -16.95
CA LEU A 48 -18.69 -11.74 -15.82
C LEU A 48 -17.49 -10.82 -15.97
N VAL A 49 -17.73 -9.62 -16.49
CA VAL A 49 -16.75 -8.54 -16.46
C VAL A 49 -16.55 -8.19 -14.99
N VAL A 50 -15.53 -8.80 -14.38
CA VAL A 50 -14.99 -8.36 -13.09
C VAL A 50 -14.48 -6.95 -13.32
N GLN A 51 -15.26 -5.95 -12.87
CA GLN A 51 -14.78 -4.58 -12.85
C GLN A 51 -13.56 -4.55 -11.93
N SER A 52 -12.39 -4.29 -12.49
CA SER A 52 -11.18 -4.10 -11.71
C SER A 52 -11.43 -2.96 -10.73
N ILE A 53 -11.37 -3.26 -9.44
CA ILE A 53 -11.44 -2.23 -8.41
C ILE A 53 -10.20 -1.36 -8.61
N ALA A 54 -10.39 -0.16 -9.15
CA ALA A 54 -9.31 0.76 -9.43
C ALA A 54 -8.58 1.07 -8.11
N ARG A 55 -7.30 0.71 -8.04
CA ARG A 55 -6.47 0.99 -6.87
C ARG A 55 -6.44 2.52 -6.67
N PRO A 56 -6.74 3.03 -5.48
CA PRO A 56 -6.76 4.47 -5.26
C PRO A 56 -5.36 5.03 -5.54
N ALA A 57 -5.28 6.01 -6.46
CA ALA A 57 -4.02 6.61 -6.91
C ALA A 57 -3.15 7.12 -5.75
N ALA A 58 -3.77 7.56 -4.65
CA ALA A 58 -3.09 8.00 -3.43
C ALA A 58 -2.25 6.89 -2.76
N LEU A 59 -2.71 5.62 -2.75
CA LEU A 59 -1.92 4.51 -2.22
C LEU A 59 -0.70 4.22 -3.10
N SER A 60 -0.82 4.43 -4.42
CA SER A 60 0.28 4.23 -5.36
C SER A 60 1.38 5.27 -5.14
N ALA A 61 1.02 6.54 -5.00
CA ALA A 61 1.97 7.63 -4.78
C ALA A 61 2.74 7.46 -3.46
N ALA A 62 2.04 7.13 -2.37
CA ALA A 62 2.68 6.88 -1.08
C ALA A 62 3.64 5.67 -1.12
N THR A 63 3.28 4.62 -1.87
CA THR A 63 4.16 3.45 -2.06
C THR A 63 5.43 3.81 -2.84
N GLN A 64 5.29 4.62 -3.89
CA GLN A 64 6.42 5.10 -4.69
C GLN A 64 7.34 6.00 -3.86
N LEU A 65 6.77 6.90 -3.06
CA LEU A 65 7.53 7.75 -2.14
C LEU A 65 8.31 6.89 -1.14
N PHE A 66 7.67 5.91 -0.51
CA PHE A 66 8.34 4.99 0.42
C PHE A 66 9.50 4.23 -0.24
N GLN A 67 9.29 3.71 -1.45
CA GLN A 67 10.36 3.04 -2.20
C GLN A 67 11.50 4.01 -2.55
N GLY A 68 11.18 5.24 -2.94
CA GLY A 68 12.17 6.28 -3.18
C GLY A 68 13.00 6.58 -1.94
N THR A 69 12.33 6.77 -0.79
CA THR A 69 13.00 6.98 0.50
C THR A 69 13.91 5.82 0.87
N THR A 70 13.47 4.59 0.66
CA THR A 70 14.28 3.39 0.93
C THR A 70 15.55 3.39 0.08
N ARG A 71 15.44 3.65 -1.23
CA ARG A 71 16.63 3.72 -2.10
C ARG A 71 17.60 4.83 -1.70
N THR A 72 17.09 5.99 -1.29
CA THR A 72 17.94 7.07 -0.77
C THR A 72 18.67 6.64 0.50
N LEU A 73 17.99 5.94 1.42
CA LEU A 73 18.62 5.42 2.65
C LEU A 73 19.68 4.36 2.34
N ASP A 74 19.42 3.44 1.41
CA ASP A 74 20.40 2.43 0.98
C ASP A 74 21.65 3.09 0.35
N ALA A 75 21.45 4.15 -0.43
CA ALA A 75 22.53 4.95 -0.98
C ALA A 75 23.34 5.67 0.13
N MET A 76 22.66 6.21 1.14
CA MET A 76 23.32 6.81 2.32
C MET A 76 24.12 5.76 3.10
N GLU A 77 23.57 4.56 3.31
CA GLU A 77 24.28 3.49 4.02
C GLU A 77 25.55 3.08 3.26
N THR A 78 25.47 2.96 1.94
CA THR A 78 26.63 2.65 1.09
C THR A 78 27.69 3.74 1.19
N TYR A 79 27.29 5.01 1.12
CA TYR A 79 28.17 6.16 1.31
C TYR A 79 28.86 6.13 2.69
N GLN A 80 28.09 5.94 3.77
CA GLN A 80 28.63 5.89 5.13
C GLN A 80 29.59 4.72 5.33
N ARG A 81 29.30 3.56 4.73
CA ARG A 81 30.18 2.39 4.80
C ARG A 81 31.53 2.65 4.14
N LEU A 82 31.54 3.35 3.01
CA LEU A 82 32.78 3.73 2.32
C LEU A 82 33.57 4.79 3.09
N LEU A 83 32.88 5.73 3.75
CA LEU A 83 33.55 6.72 4.62
C LEU A 83 34.12 6.10 5.90
N ALA A 84 33.45 5.09 6.45
CA ALA A 84 33.92 4.39 7.64
C ALA A 84 35.18 3.53 7.36
N ASP A 85 35.39 3.14 6.10
CA ASP A 85 36.60 2.46 5.67
C ASP A 85 37.75 3.46 5.47
N GLY A 86 38.57 3.62 6.49
CA GLY A 86 39.74 4.51 6.49
C GLY A 86 40.83 4.13 5.48
N THR A 87 40.68 3.04 4.73
CA THR A 87 41.58 2.68 3.61
C THR A 87 41.12 3.26 2.27
N GLN A 88 39.87 3.73 2.18
CA GLN A 88 39.33 4.34 0.96
C GLN A 88 39.78 5.79 0.83
N SER A 89 40.23 6.16 -0.37
CA SER A 89 40.41 7.58 -0.70
C SER A 89 39.05 8.25 -0.89
N LEU A 90 38.94 9.56 -0.62
CA LEU A 90 37.72 10.32 -0.92
C LEU A 90 37.28 10.23 -2.39
N ARG A 91 38.24 10.05 -3.30
CA ARG A 91 37.96 9.83 -4.74
C ARG A 91 37.23 8.51 -5.00
N ALA A 92 37.45 7.50 -4.15
CA ALA A 92 36.72 6.23 -4.21
C ALA A 92 35.30 6.35 -3.63
N VAL A 93 35.04 7.36 -2.78
CA VAL A 93 33.71 7.66 -2.20
C VAL A 93 32.86 8.49 -3.17
N GLU A 94 33.48 9.29 -4.04
CA GLU A 94 32.80 10.17 -5.01
C GLU A 94 31.68 9.48 -5.83
N PRO A 95 31.84 8.25 -6.36
CA PRO A 95 30.77 7.57 -7.08
C PRO A 95 29.53 7.31 -6.21
N ALA A 96 29.73 6.99 -4.93
CA ALA A 96 28.62 6.79 -4.00
C ALA A 96 27.89 8.09 -3.67
N VAL A 97 28.61 9.22 -3.59
CA VAL A 97 28.01 10.55 -3.42
C VAL A 97 27.17 10.92 -4.64
N ARG A 98 27.67 10.70 -5.85
CA ARG A 98 26.90 10.92 -7.09
C ARG A 98 25.65 10.05 -7.16
N HIS A 99 25.73 8.80 -6.69
CA HIS A 99 24.57 7.92 -6.59
C HIS A 99 23.55 8.45 -5.58
N LEU A 100 24.00 8.91 -4.41
CA LEU A 100 23.13 9.54 -3.41
C LEU A 100 22.45 10.81 -3.93
N GLN A 101 23.19 11.67 -4.65
CA GLN A 101 22.63 12.87 -5.30
C GLN A 101 21.51 12.51 -6.28
N LYS A 102 21.70 11.45 -7.07
CA LYS A 102 20.69 10.97 -8.01
C LYS A 102 19.43 10.49 -7.29
N GLU A 103 19.56 9.59 -6.31
CA GLU A 103 18.40 9.09 -5.57
C GLU A 103 17.68 10.21 -4.79
N LEU A 104 18.42 11.21 -4.31
CA LEU A 104 17.86 12.41 -3.68
C LEU A 104 17.01 13.24 -4.67
N ALA A 105 17.49 13.44 -5.89
CA ALA A 105 16.76 14.14 -6.93
C ALA A 105 15.50 13.36 -7.37
N ASP A 106 15.61 12.04 -7.51
CA ASP A 106 14.48 11.18 -7.82
C ASP A 106 13.43 11.22 -6.70
N LEU A 107 13.85 11.18 -5.43
CA LEU A 107 12.94 11.33 -4.28
C LEU A 107 12.26 12.72 -4.26
N ALA A 108 12.99 13.79 -4.55
CA ALA A 108 12.44 15.14 -4.64
C ALA A 108 11.31 15.25 -5.67
N SER A 109 11.44 14.55 -6.80
CA SER A 109 10.42 14.52 -7.86
C SER A 109 9.10 13.85 -7.42
N LEU A 110 9.16 12.95 -6.43
CA LEU A 110 8.00 12.24 -5.89
C LEU A 110 7.26 13.02 -4.80
N MET A 111 7.93 13.95 -4.11
CA MET A 111 7.35 14.78 -3.05
C MET A 111 6.06 15.53 -3.41
N PRO A 112 5.91 16.15 -4.61
CA PRO A 112 4.66 16.83 -4.98
C PRO A 112 3.49 15.88 -5.28
N THR A 113 3.75 14.58 -5.47
CA THR A 113 2.69 13.60 -5.80
C THR A 113 1.90 13.14 -4.58
N VAL A 114 2.41 13.40 -3.37
CA VAL A 114 1.80 13.00 -2.10
C VAL A 114 1.21 14.22 -1.41
N PRO A 115 -0.07 14.17 -0.96
CA PRO A 115 -0.72 15.27 -0.28
C PRO A 115 -0.02 15.66 1.02
N ASP A 116 -0.12 16.93 1.37
CA ASP A 116 0.39 17.46 2.63
C ASP A 116 -0.29 16.81 3.83
N GLY A 117 0.47 16.59 4.92
CA GLY A 117 0.00 15.90 6.12
C GLY A 117 0.10 14.36 6.07
N ASN A 118 0.61 13.78 4.98
CA ASN A 118 0.93 12.35 4.95
C ASN A 118 2.23 12.08 5.74
N PRO A 119 2.24 11.16 6.73
CA PRO A 119 3.43 10.88 7.53
C PRO A 119 4.62 10.35 6.71
N ALA A 120 4.37 9.68 5.57
CA ALA A 120 5.45 9.24 4.68
C ALA A 120 6.23 10.43 4.07
N LYS A 121 5.56 11.58 3.89
CA LYS A 121 6.18 12.81 3.38
C LYS A 121 7.13 13.40 4.41
N GLU A 122 6.80 13.33 5.70
CA GLU A 122 7.68 13.80 6.77
C GLU A 122 8.97 12.98 6.84
N ILE A 123 8.87 11.66 6.75
CA ILE A 123 10.02 10.75 6.73
C ILE A 123 10.89 11.01 5.50
N ALA A 124 10.27 11.13 4.33
CA ALA A 124 10.97 11.45 3.09
C ALA A 124 11.69 12.80 3.19
N LEU A 125 11.04 13.83 3.73
CA LEU A 125 11.62 15.16 3.88
C LEU A 125 12.81 15.17 4.84
N GLN A 126 12.70 14.49 5.98
CA GLN A 126 13.81 14.34 6.92
C GLN A 126 15.00 13.60 6.27
N THR A 127 14.71 12.56 5.51
CA THR A 127 15.73 11.81 4.75
C THR A 127 16.43 12.72 3.73
N MET A 128 15.66 13.54 3.00
CA MET A 128 16.21 14.48 2.02
C MET A 128 17.12 15.53 2.67
N VAL A 129 16.69 16.13 3.79
CA VAL A 129 17.49 17.13 4.51
C VAL A 129 18.81 16.52 5.01
N THR A 130 18.74 15.31 5.56
CA THR A 130 19.94 14.61 6.05
C THR A 130 20.89 14.30 4.89
N ALA A 131 20.40 13.72 3.80
CA ALA A 131 21.20 13.42 2.62
C ALA A 131 21.84 14.67 2.00
N ALA A 132 21.09 15.77 1.89
CA ALA A 132 21.61 17.04 1.37
C ALA A 132 22.76 17.58 2.24
N THR A 133 22.60 17.53 3.56
CA THR A 133 23.65 17.97 4.51
C THR A 133 24.94 17.16 4.33
N GLU A 134 24.82 15.84 4.17
CA GLU A 134 25.97 14.95 4.01
C GLU A 134 26.67 15.14 2.64
N ILE A 135 25.90 15.39 1.57
CA ILE A 135 26.44 15.75 0.26
C ILE A 135 27.25 17.05 0.36
N THR A 136 26.69 18.09 0.99
CA THR A 136 27.39 19.37 1.18
C THR A 136 28.68 19.19 1.99
N ARG A 137 28.66 18.42 3.07
CA ARG A 137 29.87 18.10 3.86
C ARG A 137 30.96 17.43 3.03
N PHE A 138 30.57 16.54 2.13
CA PHE A 138 31.53 15.89 1.22
C PHE A 138 32.12 16.88 0.22
N GLU A 139 31.30 17.72 -0.40
CA GLU A 139 31.73 18.73 -1.36
C GLU A 139 32.66 19.79 -0.73
N GLU A 140 32.42 20.15 0.52
CA GLU A 140 33.27 21.06 1.30
C GLU A 140 34.57 20.40 1.78
N GLY A 141 34.72 19.07 1.65
CA GLY A 141 35.89 18.35 2.12
C GLY A 141 36.01 18.31 3.65
N ALA A 142 34.90 18.40 4.38
CA ALA A 142 34.86 18.43 5.85
C ALA A 142 35.44 17.15 6.53
N TYR A 143 35.75 16.12 5.74
CA TYR A 143 36.31 14.84 6.19
C TYR A 143 37.84 14.80 6.21
N VAL A 144 38.55 15.87 5.83
CA VAL A 144 40.03 15.93 5.75
C VAL A 144 40.66 16.70 6.93
N ALA A 145 40.00 16.74 8.09
CA ALA A 145 40.48 17.48 9.27
C ALA A 145 41.59 16.74 10.03
#